data_AF-A0A9X2GYS9-F1
#
_entry.id   AF-A0A9X2GYS9-F1
#
_cell.length_a   1.000
_cell.length_b   1.000
_cell.length_c   1.000
_cell.angle_alpha   90.00
_cell.angle_beta   90.00
_cell.angle_gamma   90.00
#
_symmetry.space_group_name_H-M   'P 1'
#
loop_
_entity.id
_entity.type
_entity.pdbx_description
1 polymer ?
#
loop_
_entity_poly.entity_id
_entity_poly.type
_entity_poly.pdbx_seq_one_letter_code
_entity_poly.pdbx_strand_id
1 'polypeptide(L)'
;MVSPSEARQLLVAYFAEHPPAISGELYIDPEWHEDADDYLPTWGSREFFVDGDTSYGRWDNSAIFIDKRTGEVRSDLHTPNFDKIRAMTPVAVPE
;
A
#
# COMPACT_ATOMS: atom_id res chain seq x y z
N MET A 1 0.37 12.71 -14.47
CA MET A 1 0.92 11.95 -13.35
C MET A 1 -0.13 12.00 -12.26
N VAL A 2 -0.46 10.84 -11.70
CA VAL A 2 -1.44 10.65 -10.65
C VAL A 2 -0.91 11.28 -9.37
N SER A 3 -1.69 12.16 -8.78
CA SER A 3 -1.40 12.74 -7.48
C SER A 3 -1.53 11.69 -6.37
N PRO A 4 -0.92 11.89 -5.20
CA PRO A 4 -1.07 10.98 -4.07
C PRO A 4 -2.54 10.71 -3.69
N SER A 5 -3.39 11.73 -3.67
CA SER A 5 -4.82 11.59 -3.35
C SER A 5 -5.57 10.77 -4.40
N GLU A 6 -5.27 10.95 -5.69
CA GLU A 6 -5.85 10.12 -6.75
C GLU A 6 -5.37 8.66 -6.64
N ALA A 7 -4.08 8.44 -6.31
CA ALA A 7 -3.54 7.11 -6.09
C ALA A 7 -4.23 6.39 -4.92
N ARG A 8 -4.55 7.10 -3.84
CA ARG A 8 -5.34 6.55 -2.73
C ARG A 8 -6.75 6.16 -3.15
N GLN A 9 -7.43 6.99 -3.94
CA GLN A 9 -8.76 6.66 -4.46
C GLN A 9 -8.73 5.40 -5.35
N LEU A 10 -7.70 5.26 -6.19
CA LEU A 10 -7.50 4.08 -7.03
C LEU A 10 -7.26 2.82 -6.18
N LEU A 11 -6.47 2.93 -5.10
CA LEU A 11 -6.26 1.83 -4.17
C LEU A 11 -7.56 1.42 -3.45
N VAL A 12 -8.36 2.37 -3.01
CA VAL A 12 -9.65 2.11 -2.36
C VAL A 12 -10.59 1.40 -3.33
N ALA A 13 -10.66 1.84 -4.59
CA ALA A 13 -11.45 1.17 -5.61
C ALA A 13 -10.94 -0.25 -5.87
N TYR A 14 -9.62 -0.43 -5.96
CA TYR A 14 -8.99 -1.74 -6.13
C TYR A 14 -9.36 -2.70 -4.98
N PHE A 15 -9.29 -2.28 -3.73
CA PHE A 15 -9.67 -3.13 -2.58
C PHE A 15 -11.17 -3.40 -2.49
N ALA A 16 -12.03 -2.51 -3.01
CA ALA A 16 -13.45 -2.79 -3.10
C ALA A 16 -13.75 -3.94 -4.08
N GLU A 17 -12.99 -4.02 -5.18
CA GLU A 17 -13.10 -5.10 -6.17
C GLU A 17 -12.31 -6.35 -5.76
N HIS A 18 -11.18 -6.17 -5.07
CA HIS A 18 -10.24 -7.22 -4.68
C HIS A 18 -9.92 -7.11 -3.17
N PRO A 19 -10.86 -7.52 -2.30
CA PRO A 19 -10.68 -7.41 -0.86
C PRO A 19 -9.40 -8.13 -0.41
N PRO A 20 -8.50 -7.45 0.31
CA PRO A 20 -7.26 -8.08 0.74
C PRO A 20 -7.54 -9.13 1.81
N ALA A 21 -6.73 -10.18 1.83
CA ALA A 21 -6.83 -11.27 2.80
C ALA A 21 -6.21 -10.89 4.16
N ILE A 22 -6.83 -9.92 4.84
CA ILE A 22 -6.43 -9.49 6.19
C ILE A 22 -7.47 -9.94 7.22
N SER A 23 -7.04 -10.10 8.46
CA SER A 23 -7.95 -10.17 9.60
C SER A 23 -8.23 -8.76 10.11
N GLY A 24 -9.45 -8.44 10.55
CA GLY A 24 -9.75 -7.11 11.12
C GLY A 24 -10.14 -6.05 10.10
N GLU A 25 -10.04 -4.79 10.50
CA GLU A 25 -10.47 -3.64 9.71
C GLU A 25 -9.36 -3.17 8.75
N LEU A 26 -9.68 -2.98 7.48
CA LEU A 26 -8.73 -2.43 6.51
C LEU A 26 -8.33 -1.00 6.88
N TYR A 27 -7.03 -0.80 7.06
CA TYR A 27 -6.39 0.48 7.28
C TYR A 27 -5.38 0.75 6.17
N ILE A 28 -5.42 1.98 5.64
CA ILE A 28 -4.45 2.51 4.67
C ILE A 28 -3.79 3.70 5.36
N ASP A 29 -2.50 3.57 5.65
CA ASP A 29 -1.70 4.58 6.33
C ASP A 29 -1.55 5.84 5.43
N PRO A 30 -1.54 7.06 5.98
CA PRO A 30 -1.24 8.26 5.21
C PRO A 30 0.26 8.41 4.83
N GLU A 31 1.17 7.60 5.38
CA GLU A 31 2.59 7.59 5.02
C GLU A 31 2.93 6.40 4.10
N TRP A 32 3.18 6.73 2.83
CA TRP A 32 3.55 5.77 1.80
C TRP A 32 5.02 5.92 1.43
N HIS A 33 5.49 5.11 0.49
CA HIS A 33 6.79 5.30 -0.13
C HIS A 33 6.62 5.53 -1.64
N GLU A 34 7.58 6.19 -2.27
CA GLU A 34 7.60 6.39 -3.72
C GLU A 34 8.99 6.26 -4.31
N ASP A 35 9.03 5.97 -5.61
CA ASP A 35 10.17 6.27 -6.46
C ASP A 35 9.72 7.10 -7.69
N ALA A 36 10.52 7.06 -8.75
CA ALA A 36 10.23 7.79 -9.98
C ALA A 36 8.95 7.29 -10.68
N ASP A 37 8.63 6.00 -10.53
CA ASP A 37 7.63 5.31 -11.35
C ASP A 37 6.40 4.90 -10.53
N ASP A 38 6.58 4.50 -9.26
CA ASP A 38 5.52 3.91 -8.44
C ASP A 38 5.33 4.62 -7.10
N TYR A 39 4.08 4.62 -6.62
CA TYR A 39 3.78 4.68 -5.19
C TYR A 39 3.71 3.25 -4.62
N LEU A 40 4.16 3.08 -3.38
CA LEU A 40 4.06 1.88 -2.56
C LEU A 40 3.21 2.22 -1.32
N PRO A 41 1.92 1.84 -1.31
CA PRO A 41 1.04 2.07 -0.18
C PRO A 41 1.44 1.24 1.04
N THR A 42 1.34 1.86 2.21
CA THR A 42 1.39 1.17 3.50
C THR A 42 -0.05 0.87 3.94
N TRP A 43 -0.38 -0.41 4.13
CA TRP A 43 -1.74 -0.85 4.45
C TRP A 43 -1.72 -2.16 5.22
N GLY A 44 -2.82 -2.47 5.90
CA GLY A 44 -3.06 -3.73 6.61
C GLY A 44 -4.23 -3.60 7.58
N SER A 45 -4.17 -4.32 8.70
CA SER A 45 -5.21 -4.28 9.71
C SER A 45 -5.04 -3.10 10.66
N ARG A 46 -6.12 -2.35 10.94
CA ARG A 46 -6.11 -1.24 11.90
C ARG A 46 -5.58 -1.70 13.27
N GLU A 47 -6.02 -2.87 13.72
CA GLU A 47 -5.64 -3.45 15.01
C GLU A 47 -4.13 -3.65 15.13
N PHE A 48 -3.46 -3.97 14.03
CA PHE A 48 -2.01 -4.08 13.99
C PHE A 48 -1.33 -2.71 13.96
N PHE A 49 -1.74 -1.84 13.02
CA PHE A 49 -1.07 -0.56 12.75
C PHE A 49 -1.32 0.51 13.81
N VAL A 50 -2.54 0.55 14.37
CA VAL A 50 -2.99 1.61 15.28
C VAL A 50 -3.06 1.11 16.72
N ASP A 51 -3.61 -0.09 16.93
CA ASP A 51 -3.85 -0.61 18.29
C ASP A 51 -2.67 -1.45 18.82
N GLY A 52 -1.72 -1.83 17.95
CA GLY A 52 -0.52 -2.58 18.30
C GLY A 52 -0.74 -4.07 18.58
N ASP A 53 -1.89 -4.64 18.19
CA ASP A 53 -2.18 -6.05 18.35
C ASP A 53 -1.50 -6.89 17.25
N THR A 54 -0.38 -7.51 17.64
CA THR A 54 0.43 -8.35 16.74
C THR A 54 -0.31 -9.58 16.20
N SER A 55 -1.44 -9.99 16.78
CA SER A 55 -2.23 -11.13 16.27
C SER A 55 -2.89 -10.83 14.92
N TYR A 56 -3.04 -9.54 14.58
CA TYR A 56 -3.54 -9.05 13.30
C TYR A 56 -2.41 -8.78 12.28
N GLY A 57 -1.16 -9.11 12.63
CA GLY A 57 -0.02 -8.91 11.74
C GLY A 57 -0.13 -9.69 10.44
N ARG A 58 0.15 -9.02 9.32
CA ARG A 58 0.24 -9.64 8.00
C ARG A 58 1.64 -10.20 7.78
N TRP A 59 1.71 -11.50 7.48
CA TRP A 59 2.96 -12.21 7.16
C TRP A 59 2.99 -12.70 5.71
N ASP A 60 2.02 -12.26 4.90
CA ASP A 60 2.10 -12.47 3.47
C ASP A 60 3.20 -11.59 2.87
N ASN A 61 3.80 -12.07 1.79
CA ASN A 61 4.85 -11.37 1.09
C ASN A 61 4.26 -10.36 0.10
N SER A 62 3.04 -9.84 0.34
CA SER A 62 2.32 -9.02 -0.63
C SER A 62 2.82 -7.57 -0.65
N ALA A 63 2.97 -7.02 -1.84
CA ALA A 63 3.25 -5.62 -2.09
C ALA A 63 2.28 -5.09 -3.15
N ILE A 64 1.77 -3.88 -2.94
CA ILE A 64 0.94 -3.18 -3.93
C ILE A 64 1.76 -2.02 -4.47
N PHE A 65 1.79 -1.85 -5.79
CA PHE A 65 2.39 -0.69 -6.43
C PHE A 65 1.32 0.04 -7.25
N ILE A 66 1.46 1.36 -7.35
CA ILE A 66 0.57 2.21 -8.16
C ILE A 66 1.44 3.03 -9.11
N ASP A 67 1.31 2.77 -10.42
CA ASP A 67 2.07 3.49 -11.44
C ASP A 67 1.67 4.97 -11.43
N LYS A 68 2.65 5.86 -11.22
CA LYS A 68 2.43 7.31 -11.10
C LYS A 68 1.98 7.94 -12.41
N ARG A 69 2.22 7.31 -13.56
CA ARG A 69 1.84 7.84 -14.87
C ARG A 69 0.43 7.41 -15.27
N THR A 70 0.06 6.17 -15.04
CA THR A 70 -1.19 5.55 -15.52
C THR A 70 -2.24 5.37 -14.43
N GLY A 71 -1.82 5.27 -13.16
CA GLY A 71 -2.69 4.90 -12.05
C GLY A 71 -2.99 3.40 -11.97
N GLU A 72 -2.28 2.57 -12.73
CA GLU A 72 -2.44 1.12 -12.65
C GLU A 72 -2.05 0.61 -11.26
N VAL A 73 -2.98 -0.07 -10.60
CA VAL A 73 -2.74 -0.75 -9.31
C VAL A 73 -2.34 -2.19 -9.59
N ARG A 74 -1.13 -2.56 -9.19
CA ARG A 74 -0.56 -3.90 -9.40
C ARG A 74 -0.20 -4.56 -8.08
N SER A 75 -0.54 -5.84 -7.94
CA SER A 75 -0.11 -6.69 -6.83
C SER A 75 1.11 -7.50 -7.25
N ASP A 76 2.10 -7.54 -6.38
CA ASP A 76 3.37 -8.25 -6.58
C ASP A 76 3.89 -8.76 -5.23
N LEU A 77 5.05 -9.39 -5.24
CA LEU A 77 5.72 -9.89 -4.04
C LEU A 77 6.78 -8.90 -3.55
N HIS A 78 6.90 -8.79 -2.22
CA HIS A 78 7.90 -7.95 -1.57
C HIS A 78 9.31 -8.51 -1.74
N THR A 79 9.53 -9.83 -1.65
CA THR A 79 10.89 -10.41 -1.80
C THR A 79 11.56 -10.07 -3.14
N PRO A 80 10.93 -10.26 -4.31
CA PRO A 80 11.55 -9.89 -5.59
C PRO A 80 11.77 -8.37 -5.74
N ASN A 81 10.99 -7.56 -5.04
CA ASN A 81 11.05 -6.10 -5.11
C ASN A 81 11.87 -5.48 -3.97
N PHE A 82 12.58 -6.28 -3.16
CA PHE A 82 13.22 -5.81 -1.92
C PHE A 82 14.16 -4.61 -2.15
N ASP A 83 15.04 -4.68 -3.15
CA ASP A 83 16.00 -3.61 -3.44
C ASP A 83 15.31 -2.33 -3.92
N LYS A 84 14.24 -2.47 -4.72
CA LYS A 84 13.40 -1.34 -5.16
C LYS A 84 12.76 -0.68 -3.93
N ILE A 85 12.02 -1.45 -3.14
CA ILE A 85 11.30 -0.97 -1.95
C ILE A 85 12.25 -0.25 -0.99
N ARG A 86 13.44 -0.83 -0.75
CA ARG A 86 14.45 -0.22 0.13
C ARG A 86 14.98 1.13 -0.37
N ALA A 87 14.97 1.36 -1.68
CA ALA A 87 15.44 2.61 -2.28
C ALA A 87 14.33 3.68 -2.37
N MET A 88 13.07 3.32 -2.12
CA MET A 88 11.95 4.27 -2.15
C MET A 88 12.02 5.24 -0.97
N THR A 89 11.47 6.43 -1.16
CA THR A 89 11.46 7.50 -0.14
C THR A 89 10.04 7.73 0.39
N PRO A 90 9.87 8.10 1.66
CA PRO A 90 8.55 8.38 2.22
C PRO A 90 7.83 9.52 1.48
N VAL A 91 6.50 9.40 1.36
CA VAL A 91 5.62 10.42 0.80
C VAL A 91 4.31 10.46 1.59
N ALA A 92 3.84 11.67 1.91
CA ALA A 92 2.56 11.87 2.57
C ALA A 92 1.40 11.78 1.57
N VAL A 93 0.40 10.99 1.90
CA VAL A 93 -0.79 10.72 1.09
C VAL A 93 -2.02 11.01 1.93
N PRO A 94 -2.74 12.12 1.65
CA PRO A 94 -3.90 12.52 2.44
C PRO A 94 -5.03 11.48 2.43
N GLU A 95 -5.78 11.42 3.54
CA GLU A 95 -7.03 10.66 3.63
C GLU A 95 -8.17 11.23 2.79
#